data_AF-A0A955G3T5-F1
#
_entry.id   AF-A0A955G3T5-F1
#
_cell.length_a   1.000
_cell.length_b   1.000
_cell.length_c   1.000
_cell.angle_alpha   90.00
_cell.angle_beta   90.00
_cell.angle_gamma   90.00
#
_symmetry.space_group_name_H-M   'P 1'
#
loop_
_entity.id
_entity.type
_entity.pdbx_description
1 polymer ?
#
loop_
_entity_poly.entity_id
_entity_poly.type
_entity_poly.pdbx_seq_one_letter_code
_entity_poly.pdbx_strand_id
1 'polypeptide(L)'
;MTPVKILGIESSCDETAAAVVEDGFRLLSNVVATQIDIHAQYGGVVPEIAARSHIEAINPVIEKALRDARCSWEDIDAIAVTYAPGLVGSLLVGTLAARTLAILHDKPLYPIHHVEAHVYANFITAQTETLEPQLQLPSKQPDFPMLALIVSGGHTQLVLFRDHGDYELLGQTQDDAVGEAFDKVAKILGLPYPGGVSIDLTAPEGDPNKYALPKSKLASPYDFSFSGLKTAVLRAA
;
A
#
# COMPACT_ATOMS: atom_id res chain seq x y z
N MET A 1 -5.02 17.97 25.84
CA MET A 1 -4.39 18.50 24.60
C MET A 1 -5.46 18.57 23.55
N THR A 2 -5.40 19.54 22.64
CA THR A 2 -6.25 19.54 21.43
C THR A 2 -5.87 18.36 20.54
N PRO A 3 -6.84 17.64 19.94
CA PRO A 3 -6.54 16.54 19.02
C PRO A 3 -5.70 17.02 17.85
N VAL A 4 -4.76 16.21 17.40
CA VAL A 4 -3.90 16.48 16.24
C VAL A 4 -4.44 15.76 15.02
N LYS A 5 -4.70 16.49 13.93
CA LYS A 5 -5.22 15.93 12.67
C LYS A 5 -4.20 16.06 11.54
N ILE A 6 -3.89 14.93 10.91
CA ILE A 6 -2.94 14.87 9.80
C ILE A 6 -3.69 14.47 8.53
N LEU A 7 -3.51 15.25 7.46
CA LEU A 7 -3.91 14.87 6.10
C LEU A 7 -2.79 14.04 5.46
N GLY A 8 -3.03 12.75 5.24
CA GLY A 8 -2.17 11.86 4.48
C GLY A 8 -2.52 11.87 2.99
N ILE A 9 -1.51 11.84 2.12
CA ILE A 9 -1.63 11.78 0.65
C ILE A 9 -0.73 10.65 0.12
N GLU A 10 -1.30 9.77 -0.70
CA GLU A 10 -0.63 8.61 -1.28
C GLU A 10 -0.84 8.57 -2.80
N SER A 11 0.26 8.42 -3.55
CA SER A 11 0.29 8.38 -5.02
C SER A 11 1.54 7.66 -5.54
N SER A 12 1.99 6.60 -4.87
CA SER A 12 3.25 5.90 -5.20
C SER A 12 3.14 5.02 -6.43
N CYS A 13 1.95 4.50 -6.76
CA CYS A 13 1.76 3.55 -7.85
C CYS A 13 0.53 3.88 -8.70
N ASP A 14 -0.59 3.18 -8.49
CA ASP A 14 -1.80 3.20 -9.32
C ASP A 14 -3.08 3.53 -8.52
N GLU A 15 -2.90 4.03 -7.30
CA GLU A 15 -3.99 4.49 -6.43
C GLU A 15 -3.70 5.93 -6.00
N THR A 16 -4.68 6.82 -6.22
CA THR A 16 -4.63 8.18 -5.65
C THR A 16 -5.45 8.17 -4.38
N ALA A 17 -4.83 8.40 -3.24
CA ALA A 17 -5.53 8.35 -1.97
C ALA A 17 -5.24 9.53 -1.06
N ALA A 18 -6.23 9.89 -0.26
CA ALA A 18 -6.08 10.84 0.84
C ALA A 18 -6.96 10.45 2.02
N ALA A 19 -6.46 10.71 3.22
CA ALA A 19 -7.12 10.37 4.48
C ALA A 19 -6.80 11.41 5.55
N VAL A 20 -7.75 11.67 6.45
CA VAL A 20 -7.49 12.44 7.67
C VAL A 20 -7.46 11.49 8.86
N VAL A 21 -6.37 11.52 9.62
CA VAL A 21 -6.18 10.71 10.83
C VAL A 21 -6.02 11.64 12.03
N GLU A 22 -6.77 11.37 13.09
CA GLU A 22 -6.71 12.05 14.38
C GLU A 22 -5.91 11.23 15.39
N ASP A 23 -4.97 11.90 16.07
CA ASP A 23 -4.13 11.39 17.15
C ASP A 23 -3.36 10.09 16.82
N GLY A 24 -3.18 9.80 15.52
CA GLY A 24 -2.44 8.64 15.02
C GLY A 24 -3.18 7.29 15.10
N PHE A 25 -4.44 7.26 15.57
CA PHE A 25 -5.19 6.00 15.71
C PHE A 25 -6.63 6.05 15.20
N ARG A 26 -7.22 7.25 15.04
CA ARG A 26 -8.62 7.42 14.64
C ARG A 26 -8.72 7.92 13.21
N LEU A 27 -9.26 7.10 12.33
CA LEU A 27 -9.50 7.43 10.92
C LEU A 27 -10.77 8.27 10.75
N LEU A 28 -10.65 9.50 10.27
CA LEU A 28 -11.78 10.41 10.03
C LEU A 28 -12.28 10.36 8.58
N SER A 29 -11.40 10.07 7.63
CA SER A 29 -11.75 9.83 6.24
C SER A 29 -10.74 8.92 5.57
N ASN A 30 -11.16 8.23 4.52
CA ASN A 30 -10.29 7.41 3.68
C ASN A 30 -10.85 7.37 2.26
N VAL A 31 -10.23 8.11 1.35
CA VAL A 31 -10.66 8.23 -0.04
C VAL A 31 -9.61 7.60 -0.92
N VAL A 32 -10.01 6.63 -1.74
CA VAL A 32 -9.13 5.95 -2.71
C VAL A 32 -9.76 6.03 -4.09
N ALA A 33 -9.03 6.59 -5.05
CA ALA A 33 -9.33 6.53 -6.48
C ALA A 33 -8.37 5.52 -7.12
N THR A 34 -8.87 4.31 -7.35
CA THR A 34 -8.10 3.20 -7.92
C THR A 34 -8.07 3.25 -9.45
N GLN A 35 -6.95 2.85 -10.05
CA GLN A 35 -6.77 2.78 -11.50
C GLN A 35 -6.77 1.33 -12.03
N ILE A 36 -7.15 0.34 -11.21
CA ILE A 36 -7.10 -1.09 -11.54
C ILE A 36 -7.76 -1.38 -12.91
N ASP A 37 -8.96 -0.85 -13.17
CA ASP A 37 -9.70 -1.10 -14.43
C ASP A 37 -8.95 -0.58 -15.67
N ILE A 38 -8.20 0.51 -15.52
CA ILE A 38 -7.41 1.09 -16.60
C ILE A 38 -6.21 0.18 -16.90
N HIS A 39 -5.52 -0.28 -15.86
CA HIS A 39 -4.30 -1.10 -16.00
C HIS A 39 -4.60 -2.57 -16.34
N ALA A 40 -5.79 -3.07 -16.02
CA ALA A 40 -6.24 -4.43 -16.37
C ALA A 40 -6.17 -4.69 -17.89
N GLN A 41 -6.43 -3.67 -18.71
CA GLN A 41 -6.37 -3.76 -20.18
C GLN A 41 -4.94 -4.00 -20.71
N TYR A 42 -3.93 -3.61 -19.93
CA TYR A 42 -2.51 -3.76 -20.27
C TYR A 42 -1.86 -4.96 -19.57
N GLY A 43 -2.59 -5.61 -18.64
CA GLY A 43 -2.08 -6.73 -17.85
C GLY A 43 -0.98 -6.35 -16.87
N GLY A 44 -1.00 -5.09 -16.39
CA GLY A 44 -0.04 -4.53 -15.44
C GLY A 44 -0.04 -3.00 -15.46
N VAL A 45 0.58 -2.40 -14.44
CA VAL A 45 0.63 -0.93 -14.29
C VAL A 45 1.51 -0.30 -15.38
N VAL A 46 0.95 0.67 -16.11
CA VAL A 46 1.66 1.50 -17.09
C VAL A 46 2.04 2.84 -16.44
N PRO A 47 3.33 3.13 -16.19
CA PRO A 47 3.73 4.27 -15.35
C PRO A 47 3.24 5.64 -15.82
N GLU A 48 3.25 5.91 -17.13
CA GLU A 48 2.79 7.19 -17.68
C GLU A 48 1.27 7.37 -17.54
N ILE A 49 0.49 6.29 -17.71
CA ILE A 49 -0.96 6.34 -17.52
C ILE A 49 -1.25 6.61 -16.05
N ALA A 50 -0.52 5.95 -15.14
CA ALA A 50 -0.71 6.14 -13.72
C ALA A 50 -0.45 7.57 -13.27
N ALA A 51 0.66 8.18 -13.71
CA ALA A 51 0.98 9.56 -13.43
C ALA A 51 -0.12 10.54 -13.90
N ARG A 52 -0.70 10.33 -15.09
CA ARG A 52 -1.79 11.16 -15.61
C ARG A 52 -3.07 11.03 -14.80
N SER A 53 -3.44 9.80 -14.42
CA SER A 53 -4.60 9.57 -13.59
C SER A 53 -4.46 10.23 -12.21
N HIS A 54 -3.26 10.26 -11.62
CA HIS A 54 -3.04 11.02 -10.39
C HIS A 54 -3.29 12.52 -10.57
N ILE A 55 -2.87 13.12 -11.69
CA ILE A 55 -3.10 14.55 -11.96
C ILE A 55 -4.61 14.88 -11.96
N GLU A 56 -5.41 14.00 -12.56
CA GLU A 56 -6.87 14.17 -12.62
C GLU A 56 -7.54 13.95 -11.26
N ALA A 57 -7.04 13.02 -10.45
CA ALA A 57 -7.69 12.57 -9.23
C ALA A 57 -7.23 13.31 -7.96
N ILE A 58 -6.01 13.86 -7.91
CA ILE A 58 -5.38 14.30 -6.65
C ILE A 58 -6.20 15.38 -5.92
N ASN A 59 -6.68 16.40 -6.63
CA ASN A 59 -7.45 17.49 -6.03
C ASN A 59 -8.85 17.02 -5.57
N PRO A 60 -9.67 16.32 -6.42
CA PRO A 60 -10.94 15.77 -5.97
C PRO A 60 -10.82 14.81 -4.78
N VAL A 61 -9.77 13.99 -4.74
CA VAL A 61 -9.52 13.03 -3.65
C VAL A 61 -9.23 13.76 -2.33
N ILE A 62 -8.36 14.76 -2.35
CA ILE A 62 -8.04 15.57 -1.16
C ILE A 62 -9.29 16.34 -0.67
N GLU A 63 -10.02 16.98 -1.58
CA GLU A 63 -11.24 17.72 -1.22
C GLU A 63 -12.30 16.80 -0.61
N LYS A 64 -12.49 15.61 -1.19
CA LYS A 64 -13.39 14.61 -0.63
C LYS A 64 -12.91 14.12 0.73
N ALA A 65 -11.62 13.90 0.93
CA ALA A 65 -11.08 13.46 2.22
C ALA A 65 -11.33 14.48 3.33
N LEU A 66 -11.14 15.78 3.06
CA LEU A 66 -11.45 16.85 4.01
C LEU A 66 -12.95 16.94 4.30
N ARG A 67 -13.78 16.87 3.27
CA ARG A 67 -15.25 16.90 3.39
C ARG A 67 -15.79 15.72 4.20
N ASP A 68 -15.32 14.51 3.91
CA ASP A 68 -15.75 13.29 4.61
C ASP A 68 -15.32 13.31 6.08
N ALA A 69 -14.13 13.88 6.36
CA ALA A 69 -13.64 14.12 7.73
C ALA A 69 -14.32 15.32 8.41
N ARG A 70 -15.17 16.07 7.70
CA ARG A 70 -15.82 17.31 8.16
C ARG A 70 -14.81 18.34 8.69
N CYS A 71 -13.66 18.44 8.04
CA CYS A 71 -12.58 19.35 8.40
C CYS A 71 -12.42 20.44 7.34
N SER A 72 -12.10 21.65 7.78
CA SER A 72 -11.51 22.67 6.92
C SER A 72 -9.97 22.66 7.06
N TRP A 73 -9.27 23.51 6.31
CA TRP A 73 -7.81 23.61 6.40
C TRP A 73 -7.32 24.14 7.75
N GLU A 74 -8.15 24.89 8.47
CA GLU A 74 -7.88 25.37 9.82
C GLU A 74 -7.80 24.22 10.84
N ASP A 75 -8.54 23.13 10.59
CA ASP A 75 -8.57 21.94 11.46
C ASP A 75 -7.38 20.99 11.25
N ILE A 76 -6.65 21.11 10.13
CA ILE A 76 -5.52 20.23 9.79
C ILE A 76 -4.23 20.78 10.40
N ASP A 77 -3.53 19.99 11.19
CA ASP A 77 -2.28 20.41 11.84
C ASP A 77 -1.06 20.17 10.97
N ALA A 78 -1.08 19.17 10.08
CA ALA A 78 0.01 18.85 9.19
C ALA A 78 -0.43 18.06 7.95
N ILE A 79 0.41 18.07 6.93
CA ILE A 79 0.26 17.26 5.72
C ILE A 79 1.38 16.22 5.69
N ALA A 80 1.02 14.97 5.44
CA ALA A 80 1.94 13.86 5.26
C ALA A 80 1.79 13.33 3.83
N VAL A 81 2.91 13.06 3.15
CA VAL A 81 2.87 12.59 1.75
C VAL A 81 3.90 11.51 1.49
N THR A 82 3.48 10.49 0.76
CA THR A 82 4.39 9.42 0.33
C THR A 82 5.42 9.97 -0.65
N TYR A 83 6.71 9.79 -0.33
CA TYR A 83 7.82 10.25 -1.18
C TYR A 83 8.64 9.11 -1.79
N ALA A 84 8.62 7.91 -1.19
CA ALA A 84 9.35 6.73 -1.66
C ALA A 84 8.91 5.47 -0.90
N PRO A 85 9.20 4.27 -1.44
CA PRO A 85 9.47 4.00 -2.85
C PRO A 85 8.20 4.16 -3.70
N GLY A 86 8.35 4.14 -5.02
CA GLY A 86 7.23 4.26 -5.94
C GLY A 86 7.66 4.68 -7.35
N LEU A 87 6.69 4.77 -8.25
CA LEU A 87 6.88 5.26 -9.61
C LEU A 87 7.16 6.77 -9.56
N VAL A 88 8.30 7.19 -10.10
CA VAL A 88 8.77 8.59 -10.01
C VAL A 88 7.75 9.60 -10.51
N GLY A 89 7.03 9.29 -11.60
CA GLY A 89 5.98 10.15 -12.13
C GLY A 89 4.79 10.28 -11.18
N SER A 90 4.34 9.16 -10.61
CA SER A 90 3.23 9.13 -9.65
C SER A 90 3.60 9.86 -8.34
N LEU A 91 4.77 9.57 -7.77
CA LEU A 91 5.28 10.23 -6.55
C LEU A 91 5.38 11.75 -6.72
N LEU A 92 5.83 12.21 -7.90
CA LEU A 92 5.98 13.64 -8.18
C LEU A 92 4.64 14.38 -8.09
N VAL A 93 3.54 13.77 -8.53
CA VAL A 93 2.21 14.39 -8.49
C VAL A 93 1.76 14.63 -7.05
N GLY A 94 1.77 13.60 -6.21
CA GLY A 94 1.37 13.72 -4.81
C GLY A 94 2.26 14.67 -4.02
N THR A 95 3.59 14.55 -4.18
CA THR A 95 4.54 15.42 -3.47
C THR A 95 4.42 16.90 -3.88
N LEU A 96 4.19 17.20 -5.16
CA LEU A 96 3.94 18.57 -5.61
C LEU A 96 2.61 19.13 -5.09
N ALA A 97 1.54 18.34 -5.11
CA ALA A 97 0.24 18.74 -4.57
C ALA A 97 0.34 19.04 -3.06
N ALA A 98 0.88 18.08 -2.29
CA ALA A 98 1.05 18.21 -0.85
C ALA A 98 1.93 19.41 -0.47
N ARG A 99 3.06 19.60 -1.16
CA ARG A 99 3.96 20.74 -0.92
C ARG A 99 3.29 22.07 -1.23
N THR A 100 2.52 22.14 -2.31
CA THR A 100 1.80 23.37 -2.68
C THR A 100 0.76 23.72 -1.62
N LEU A 101 -0.03 22.74 -1.18
CA LEU A 101 -1.04 22.93 -0.14
C LEU A 101 -0.43 23.29 1.21
N ALA A 102 0.69 22.66 1.58
CA ALA A 102 1.43 23.00 2.79
C ALA A 102 1.88 24.47 2.81
N ILE A 103 2.38 24.98 1.67
CA ILE A 103 2.77 26.39 1.54
C ILE A 103 1.55 27.32 1.59
N LEU A 104 0.46 26.97 0.88
CA LEU A 104 -0.74 27.81 0.81
C LEU A 104 -1.47 27.94 2.15
N HIS A 105 -1.47 26.87 2.95
CA HIS A 105 -2.18 26.80 4.23
C HIS A 105 -1.26 26.93 5.46
N ASP A 106 0.02 27.24 5.25
CA ASP A 106 1.06 27.35 6.29
C ASP A 106 1.08 26.12 7.23
N LYS A 107 1.17 24.93 6.63
CA LYS A 107 1.18 23.65 7.35
C LYS A 107 2.55 22.97 7.27
N PRO A 108 3.02 22.34 8.36
CA PRO A 108 4.13 21.39 8.30
C PRO A 108 3.89 20.30 7.26
N LEU A 109 4.95 19.91 6.54
CA LEU A 109 4.94 18.85 5.55
C LEU A 109 5.90 17.73 5.98
N TYR A 110 5.39 16.50 6.05
CA TYR A 110 6.16 15.31 6.43
C TYR A 110 6.30 14.34 5.25
N PRO A 111 7.53 14.00 4.84
CA PRO A 111 7.77 12.96 3.86
C PRO A 111 7.60 11.58 4.52
N ILE A 112 6.78 10.72 3.95
CA ILE A 112 6.48 9.39 4.48
C ILE A 112 7.03 8.31 3.55
N HIS A 113 7.67 7.30 4.14
CA HIS A 113 8.11 6.12 3.43
C HIS A 113 6.93 5.13 3.28
N HIS A 114 6.53 4.82 2.05
CA HIS A 114 5.36 4.01 1.70
C HIS A 114 5.33 2.65 2.43
N VAL A 115 6.47 1.96 2.43
CA VAL A 115 6.58 0.63 3.03
C VAL A 115 6.46 0.69 4.56
N GLU A 116 6.91 1.77 5.18
CA GLU A 116 6.75 1.99 6.61
C GLU A 116 5.28 2.29 6.93
N ALA A 117 4.60 3.08 6.09
CA ALA A 117 3.18 3.39 6.22
C ALA A 117 2.29 2.14 6.19
N HIS A 118 2.64 1.11 5.39
CA HIS A 118 1.94 -0.17 5.41
C HIS A 118 1.92 -0.83 6.80
N VAL A 119 3.02 -0.72 7.56
CA VAL A 119 3.07 -1.26 8.93
C VAL A 119 2.17 -0.44 9.85
N TYR A 120 2.23 0.89 9.72
CA TYR A 120 1.41 1.82 10.51
C TYR A 120 -0.09 1.75 10.24
N ALA A 121 -0.54 1.12 9.15
CA ALA A 121 -1.96 0.82 8.96
C ALA A 121 -2.55 0.03 10.15
N ASN A 122 -1.75 -0.84 10.79
CA ASN A 122 -2.17 -1.61 11.96
C ASN A 122 -2.31 -0.78 13.25
N PHE A 123 -1.87 0.48 13.26
CA PHE A 123 -2.01 1.40 14.39
C PHE A 123 -3.35 2.15 14.37
N ILE A 124 -4.11 2.04 13.28
CA ILE A 124 -5.46 2.58 13.18
C ILE A 124 -6.44 1.62 13.85
N THR A 125 -7.01 2.04 14.98
CA THR A 125 -7.87 1.19 15.83
C THR A 125 -9.27 1.76 16.01
N ALA A 126 -9.52 2.97 15.50
CA ALA A 126 -10.81 3.61 15.53
C ALA A 126 -11.09 4.27 14.18
N GLN A 127 -12.38 4.42 13.86
CA GLN A 127 -12.85 5.20 12.72
C GLN A 127 -14.07 6.01 13.10
N THR A 128 -14.38 7.06 12.34
CA THR A 128 -15.66 7.75 12.48
C THR A 128 -16.82 6.85 12.06
N GLU A 129 -17.95 6.94 12.75
CA GLU A 129 -19.17 6.18 12.43
C GLU A 129 -19.75 6.54 11.06
N THR A 130 -19.40 7.71 10.54
CA THR A 130 -19.82 8.20 9.23
C THR A 130 -18.95 7.71 8.08
N LEU A 131 -17.88 6.94 8.37
CA LEU A 131 -17.01 6.38 7.34
C LEU A 131 -17.74 5.21 6.66
N GLU A 132 -17.79 5.22 5.34
CA GLU A 132 -18.35 4.13 4.56
C GLU A 132 -17.36 3.70 3.45
N PRO A 133 -17.08 2.39 3.31
CA PRO A 133 -17.52 1.29 4.18
C PRO A 133 -16.82 1.33 5.55
N GLN A 134 -17.47 0.76 6.58
CA GLN A 134 -16.82 0.52 7.87
C GLN A 134 -15.72 -0.53 7.71
N LEU A 135 -14.51 -0.20 8.12
CA LEU A 135 -13.36 -1.09 8.04
C LEU A 135 -13.32 -2.04 9.24
N GLN A 136 -12.82 -3.26 9.04
CA GLN A 136 -12.46 -4.12 10.15
C GLN A 136 -11.10 -3.67 10.70
N LEU A 137 -11.10 -3.08 11.89
CA LEU A 137 -9.89 -2.53 12.51
C LEU A 137 -9.39 -3.42 13.66
N PRO A 138 -8.06 -3.42 13.93
CA PRO A 138 -7.50 -3.99 15.14
C PRO A 138 -8.13 -3.41 16.41
N SER A 139 -8.29 -4.24 17.45
CA SER A 139 -8.88 -3.81 18.73
C SER A 139 -7.95 -2.94 19.58
N LYS A 140 -6.63 -3.00 19.32
CA LYS A 140 -5.61 -2.17 19.96
C LYS A 140 -4.41 -2.01 19.04
N GLN A 141 -3.59 -1.00 19.31
CA GLN A 141 -2.33 -0.80 18.61
C GLN A 141 -1.34 -1.94 18.93
N PRO A 142 -0.41 -2.25 18.03
CA PRO A 142 0.69 -3.18 18.32
C PRO A 142 1.56 -2.67 19.47
N ASP A 143 2.07 -3.60 20.28
CA ASP A 143 3.08 -3.31 21.31
C ASP A 143 4.48 -3.55 20.73
N PHE A 144 5.45 -2.70 21.05
CA PHE A 144 6.85 -2.92 20.70
C PHE A 144 7.58 -3.82 21.72
N PRO A 145 8.60 -4.58 21.31
CA PRO A 145 9.03 -4.78 19.93
C PRO A 145 8.04 -5.65 19.14
N MET A 146 7.90 -5.37 17.84
CA MET A 146 7.02 -6.12 16.93
C MET A 146 7.78 -6.61 15.70
N LEU A 147 7.35 -7.76 15.17
CA LEU A 147 7.86 -8.31 13.92
C LEU A 147 6.81 -8.08 12.82
N ALA A 148 7.18 -7.33 11.78
CA ALA A 148 6.33 -7.03 10.64
C ALA A 148 6.71 -7.90 9.44
N LEU A 149 5.74 -8.61 8.88
CA LEU A 149 5.84 -9.25 7.57
C LEU A 149 5.09 -8.37 6.56
N ILE A 150 5.84 -7.70 5.70
CA ILE A 150 5.30 -6.79 4.69
C ILE A 150 5.18 -7.54 3.38
N VAL A 151 3.95 -7.70 2.90
CA VAL A 151 3.63 -8.45 1.68
C VAL A 151 2.72 -7.60 0.81
N SER A 152 3.25 -7.16 -0.34
CA SER A 152 2.51 -6.43 -1.37
C SER A 152 2.90 -6.87 -2.77
N GLY A 153 2.35 -6.23 -3.80
CA GLY A 153 2.72 -6.46 -5.20
C GLY A 153 4.22 -6.27 -5.45
N GLY A 154 4.83 -5.27 -4.80
CA GLY A 154 6.25 -4.92 -5.00
C GLY A 154 7.17 -5.21 -3.82
N HIS A 155 6.65 -5.67 -2.68
CA HIS A 155 7.46 -5.85 -1.48
C HIS A 155 7.19 -7.22 -0.82
N THR A 156 8.26 -7.86 -0.37
CA THR A 156 8.20 -9.01 0.53
C THR A 156 9.37 -8.90 1.49
N GLN A 157 9.10 -8.42 2.70
CA GLN A 157 10.12 -8.05 3.69
C GLN A 157 9.72 -8.51 5.09
N LEU A 158 10.72 -8.89 5.88
CA LEU A 158 10.61 -9.23 7.29
C LEU A 158 11.40 -8.19 8.10
N VAL A 159 10.71 -7.43 8.93
CA VAL A 159 11.30 -6.26 9.62
C VAL A 159 10.99 -6.33 11.11
N LEU A 160 12.03 -6.20 11.95
CA LEU A 160 11.90 -6.07 13.40
C LEU A 160 11.80 -4.59 13.78
N PHE A 161 10.69 -4.17 14.34
CA PHE A 161 10.51 -2.83 14.91
C PHE A 161 10.75 -2.89 16.41
N ARG A 162 11.70 -2.10 16.90
CA ARG A 162 12.01 -1.95 18.34
C ARG A 162 11.23 -0.80 18.96
N ASP A 163 10.95 0.25 18.19
CA ASP A 163 10.12 1.40 18.52
C ASP A 163 9.69 2.11 17.22
N HIS A 164 8.93 3.20 17.33
CA HIS A 164 8.63 4.09 16.22
C HIS A 164 9.91 4.61 15.56
N GLY A 165 10.08 4.34 14.26
CA GLY A 165 11.25 4.77 13.50
C GLY A 165 12.56 4.03 13.85
N ASP A 166 12.54 3.07 14.79
CA ASP A 166 13.65 2.17 15.08
C ASP A 166 13.30 0.76 14.61
N TYR A 167 13.79 0.40 13.43
CA TYR A 167 13.55 -0.89 12.82
C TYR A 167 14.74 -1.45 12.04
N GLU A 168 14.81 -2.77 12.00
CA GLU A 168 15.85 -3.54 11.31
C GLU A 168 15.22 -4.49 10.29
N LEU A 169 15.65 -4.38 9.03
CA LEU A 169 15.31 -5.35 7.99
C LEU A 169 16.06 -6.66 8.25
N LEU A 170 15.33 -7.72 8.61
CA LEU A 170 15.89 -9.04 8.87
C LEU A 170 16.06 -9.86 7.60
N GLY A 171 15.17 -9.69 6.63
CA GLY A 171 15.22 -10.39 5.35
C GLY A 171 14.23 -9.83 4.33
N GLN A 172 14.51 -10.07 3.05
CA GLN A 172 13.66 -9.62 1.95
C GLN A 172 13.71 -10.57 0.76
N THR A 173 12.75 -10.44 -0.16
CA THR A 173 12.86 -11.13 -1.45
C THR A 173 14.11 -10.69 -2.20
N GLN A 174 14.80 -11.66 -2.79
CA GLN A 174 15.97 -11.44 -3.64
C GLN A 174 15.61 -11.36 -5.13
N ASP A 175 14.34 -11.62 -5.48
CA ASP A 175 13.84 -11.59 -6.84
C ASP A 175 12.40 -11.02 -6.93
N ASP A 176 11.43 -11.77 -7.46
CA ASP A 176 10.03 -11.36 -7.55
C ASP A 176 9.48 -11.18 -6.12
N ALA A 177 8.66 -10.16 -5.87
CA ALA A 177 7.84 -10.14 -4.64
C ALA A 177 6.75 -11.21 -4.73
N VAL A 178 6.20 -11.63 -3.58
CA VAL A 178 5.17 -12.69 -3.59
C VAL A 178 3.92 -12.24 -4.36
N GLY A 179 3.47 -10.98 -4.22
CA GLY A 179 2.34 -10.46 -4.99
C GLY A 179 2.59 -10.50 -6.50
N GLU A 180 3.76 -10.04 -6.94
CA GLU A 180 4.20 -10.14 -8.34
C GLU A 180 4.29 -11.60 -8.82
N ALA A 181 4.72 -12.53 -7.97
CA ALA A 181 4.75 -13.94 -8.30
C ALA A 181 3.34 -14.50 -8.54
N PHE A 182 2.36 -14.12 -7.72
CA PHE A 182 0.94 -14.44 -7.95
C PHE A 182 0.44 -13.88 -9.29
N ASP A 183 0.72 -12.60 -9.60
CA ASP A 183 0.29 -11.99 -10.86
C ASP A 183 0.90 -12.67 -12.09
N LYS A 184 2.19 -12.98 -12.05
CA LYS A 184 2.88 -13.69 -13.14
C LYS A 184 2.36 -15.12 -13.30
N VAL A 185 2.10 -15.83 -12.21
CA VAL A 185 1.54 -17.19 -12.24
C VAL A 185 0.12 -17.18 -12.79
N ALA A 186 -0.74 -16.26 -12.35
CA ALA A 186 -2.09 -16.13 -12.87
C ALA A 186 -2.08 -15.91 -14.39
N LYS A 187 -1.20 -15.03 -14.89
CA LYS A 187 -1.01 -14.79 -16.32
C LYS A 187 -0.58 -16.05 -17.08
N ILE A 188 0.32 -16.86 -16.53
CA ILE A 188 0.73 -18.15 -17.13
C ILE A 188 -0.45 -19.11 -17.22
N LEU A 189 -1.32 -19.13 -16.21
CA LEU A 189 -2.52 -19.96 -16.16
C LEU A 189 -3.69 -19.41 -16.98
N GLY A 190 -3.54 -18.25 -17.62
CA GLY A 190 -4.61 -17.59 -18.38
C GLY A 190 -5.72 -16.99 -17.51
N LEU A 191 -5.43 -16.72 -16.24
CA LEU A 191 -6.37 -16.11 -15.30
C LEU A 191 -6.38 -14.57 -15.41
N PRO A 192 -7.49 -13.90 -15.07
CA PRO A 192 -7.58 -12.44 -15.07
C PRO A 192 -6.63 -11.76 -14.07
N TYR A 193 -6.28 -10.50 -14.34
CA TYR A 193 -5.62 -9.60 -13.38
C TYR A 193 -6.68 -8.91 -12.50
N PRO A 194 -6.44 -8.63 -11.20
CA PRO A 194 -5.25 -8.98 -10.40
C PRO A 194 -5.11 -10.49 -10.13
N GLY A 195 -3.91 -11.02 -10.30
CA GLY A 195 -3.66 -12.46 -10.29
C GLY A 195 -3.73 -13.09 -8.90
N GLY A 196 -3.41 -12.33 -7.85
CA GLY A 196 -3.60 -12.77 -6.46
C GLY A 196 -5.03 -13.23 -6.18
N VAL A 197 -6.01 -12.38 -6.53
CA VAL A 197 -7.44 -12.67 -6.35
C VAL A 197 -7.88 -13.85 -7.21
N SER A 198 -7.47 -13.88 -8.48
CA SER A 198 -7.84 -14.98 -9.38
C SER A 198 -7.31 -16.34 -8.90
N ILE A 199 -6.10 -16.39 -8.36
CA ILE A 199 -5.53 -17.62 -7.79
C ILE A 199 -6.25 -18.00 -6.50
N ASP A 200 -6.50 -17.06 -5.59
CA ASP A 200 -7.19 -17.34 -4.32
C ASP A 200 -8.61 -17.92 -4.53
N LEU A 201 -9.33 -17.43 -5.54
CA LEU A 201 -10.65 -17.95 -5.90
C LEU A 201 -10.61 -19.35 -6.54
N THR A 202 -9.55 -19.68 -7.28
CA THR A 202 -9.45 -20.95 -8.04
C THR A 202 -8.72 -22.04 -7.27
N ALA A 203 -7.82 -21.68 -6.35
CA ALA A 203 -7.03 -22.63 -5.58
C ALA A 203 -7.85 -23.62 -4.72
N PRO A 204 -8.99 -23.25 -4.09
CA PRO A 204 -9.80 -24.17 -3.29
C PRO A 204 -10.41 -25.33 -4.08
N GLU A 205 -10.55 -25.19 -5.41
CA GLU A 205 -11.06 -26.25 -6.30
C GLU A 205 -9.97 -27.26 -6.71
N GLY A 206 -8.70 -26.96 -6.40
CA GLY A 206 -7.55 -27.78 -6.74
C GLY A 206 -7.15 -28.80 -5.66
N ASP A 207 -6.18 -29.64 -6.01
CA ASP A 207 -5.47 -30.48 -5.04
C ASP A 207 -4.12 -29.84 -4.70
N PRO A 208 -3.91 -29.37 -3.45
CA PRO A 208 -2.68 -28.70 -3.03
C PRO A 208 -1.44 -29.61 -3.08
N ASN A 209 -1.60 -30.93 -3.20
CA ASN A 209 -0.50 -31.90 -3.25
C ASN A 209 -0.21 -32.44 -4.65
N LYS A 210 -0.95 -31.99 -5.68
CA LYS A 210 -0.82 -32.50 -7.04
C LYS A 210 0.56 -32.26 -7.64
N TYR A 211 1.19 -31.13 -7.32
CA TYR A 211 2.48 -30.73 -7.86
C TYR A 211 3.49 -30.42 -6.75
N ALA A 212 4.70 -30.97 -6.87
CA ALA A 212 5.81 -30.64 -5.98
C ALA A 212 6.55 -29.40 -6.49
N LEU A 213 6.15 -28.22 -6.02
CA LEU A 213 6.79 -26.95 -6.38
C LEU A 213 8.09 -26.73 -5.57
N PRO A 214 9.13 -26.13 -6.18
CA PRO A 214 10.43 -25.95 -5.53
C PRO A 214 10.35 -24.90 -4.41
N LYS A 215 11.13 -25.12 -3.35
CA LYS A 215 11.46 -24.07 -2.37
C LYS A 215 12.87 -23.56 -2.67
N SER A 216 13.02 -22.25 -2.83
CA SER A 216 14.31 -21.63 -3.11
C SER A 216 15.30 -21.90 -1.96
N LYS A 217 16.56 -22.16 -2.32
CA LYS A 217 17.66 -22.26 -1.36
C LYS A 217 18.34 -20.90 -1.27
N LEU A 218 18.29 -20.28 -0.10
CA LEU A 218 18.79 -18.93 0.13
C LEU A 218 19.95 -18.95 1.11
N ALA A 219 20.81 -17.93 1.01
CA ALA A 219 21.98 -17.79 1.86
C ALA A 219 21.59 -17.36 3.29
N SER A 220 20.64 -16.43 3.41
CA SER A 220 20.03 -16.02 4.67
C SER A 220 18.79 -16.88 4.98
N PRO A 221 18.55 -17.27 6.25
CA PRO A 221 17.34 -17.98 6.65
C PRO A 221 16.08 -17.11 6.62
N TYR A 222 16.22 -15.78 6.52
CA TYR A 222 15.10 -14.82 6.55
C TYR A 222 14.75 -14.23 5.18
N ASP A 223 15.58 -14.48 4.16
CA ASP A 223 15.31 -13.99 2.81
C ASP A 223 14.22 -14.82 2.11
N PHE A 224 13.68 -14.26 1.03
CA PHE A 224 12.67 -14.90 0.18
C PHE A 224 13.13 -14.96 -1.29
N SER A 225 12.52 -15.86 -2.07
CA SER A 225 12.69 -15.94 -3.52
C SER A 225 11.52 -16.71 -4.12
N PHE A 226 10.87 -16.12 -5.12
CA PHE A 226 9.66 -16.64 -5.75
C PHE A 226 9.82 -16.83 -7.27
N SER A 227 10.89 -16.33 -7.90
CA SER A 227 11.11 -16.46 -9.35
C SER A 227 11.16 -17.92 -9.83
N GLY A 228 11.72 -18.83 -9.03
CA GLY A 228 11.79 -20.25 -9.32
C GLY A 228 10.42 -20.95 -9.35
N LEU A 229 9.45 -20.47 -8.56
CA LEU A 229 8.09 -21.00 -8.54
C LEU A 229 7.39 -20.74 -9.87
N LYS A 230 7.51 -19.52 -10.41
CA LYS A 230 6.98 -19.16 -11.72
C LYS A 230 7.49 -20.08 -12.83
N THR A 231 8.80 -20.35 -12.86
CA THR A 231 9.39 -21.26 -13.85
C THR A 231 8.91 -22.70 -13.68
N ALA A 232 8.71 -23.15 -12.44
CA ALA A 232 8.17 -24.49 -12.17
C ALA A 232 6.72 -24.60 -12.64
N VAL A 233 5.88 -23.58 -12.38
CA VAL A 233 4.49 -23.54 -12.87
C VAL A 233 4.45 -23.57 -14.39
N LEU A 234 5.27 -22.76 -15.08
CA LEU A 234 5.32 -22.75 -16.54
C LEU A 234 5.68 -24.12 -17.15
N ARG A 235 6.42 -24.96 -16.44
CA ARG A 235 6.78 -26.31 -16.89
C ARG A 235 5.73 -27.37 -16.57
N ALA A 236 4.84 -27.08 -15.62
CA ALA A 236 3.81 -27.99 -15.15
C ALA A 236 2.43 -27.72 -15.79
N ALA A 237 2.20 -26.48 -16.25
CA ALA A 237 1.05 -26.06 -17.05
C ALA A 237 1.15 -26.58 -18.49
#